data_AF-A0A3D4DS67-F1
#
_entry.id   AF-A0A3D4DS67-F1
#
_cell.length_a   1.000
_cell.length_b   1.000
_cell.length_c   1.000
_cell.angle_alpha   90.00
_cell.angle_beta   90.00
_cell.angle_gamma   90.00
#
_symmetry.space_group_name_H-M   'P 1'
#
loop_
_entity.id
_entity.type
_entity.pdbx_description
1 polymer ?
#
loop_
_entity_poly.entity_id
_entity_poly.type
_entity_poly.pdbx_seq_one_letter_code
_entity_poly.pdbx_strand_id
1 'polypeptide(L)' 'MKNTIERFLRDEGGSASVDAIVVLGGTTWMLVAVAMDIGTATIDLSDRISHELKYNAVVYDILEGYGPNSNKVR' A
#
# COMPACT_ATOMS: atom_id res chain seq x y z
N MET A 1 10.11 39.23 -5.76
CA MET A 1 9.60 38.54 -4.55
C MET A 1 8.21 37.93 -4.74
N LYS A 2 7.23 38.63 -5.38
CA LYS A 2 5.91 38.04 -5.73
C LYS A 2 6.00 36.73 -6.54
N ASN A 3 6.90 36.65 -7.53
CA ASN A 3 7.07 35.47 -8.37
C ASN A 3 7.57 34.20 -7.64
N THR A 4 8.17 34.34 -6.45
CA THR A 4 8.74 33.18 -5.71
C THR A 4 7.67 32.47 -4.90
N ILE A 5 6.76 33.22 -4.28
CA ILE A 5 5.63 32.67 -3.52
C ILE A 5 4.60 32.06 -4.47
N GLU A 6 4.32 32.73 -5.60
CA GLU A 6 3.45 32.16 -6.63
C GLU A 6 4.07 30.92 -7.29
N ARG A 7 5.39 30.87 -7.46
CA ARG A 7 6.08 29.64 -7.90
C ARG A 7 5.99 28.54 -6.87
N PHE A 8 6.22 28.80 -5.58
CA PHE A 8 6.08 27.81 -4.51
C PHE A 8 4.65 27.27 -4.38
N LEU A 9 3.64 28.13 -4.53
CA LEU A 9 2.23 27.75 -4.51
C LEU A 9 1.76 27.05 -5.80
N ARG A 10 2.47 27.27 -6.93
CA ARG A 10 2.26 26.58 -8.22
C ARG A 10 3.26 25.44 -8.43
N ASP A 11 4.11 25.16 -7.47
CA ASP A 11 5.09 24.07 -7.55
C ASP A 11 4.36 22.78 -7.21
N GLU A 12 3.56 22.31 -8.16
CA GLU A 12 3.07 20.92 -8.19
C GLU A 12 4.23 19.93 -8.47
N GLY A 13 5.46 20.44 -8.64
CA GLY A 13 6.70 19.65 -8.79
C GLY A 13 7.35 19.24 -7.47
N GLY A 14 6.70 19.46 -6.33
CA GLY A 14 7.17 18.98 -5.03
C GLY A 14 6.89 17.48 -4.85
N SER A 15 7.93 16.67 -4.63
CA SER A 15 7.70 15.27 -4.29
C SER A 15 7.04 15.15 -2.91
N ALA A 16 5.87 14.53 -2.84
CA ALA A 16 5.21 14.15 -1.61
C ALA A 16 5.61 12.73 -1.21
N SER A 17 6.04 12.55 0.05
CA SER A 17 6.20 11.23 0.66
C SER A 17 4.98 10.93 1.52
N VAL A 18 4.40 9.76 1.32
CA VAL A 18 3.34 9.21 2.17
C VAL A 18 3.85 7.94 2.80
N ASP A 19 3.71 7.84 4.11
CA ASP A 19 4.10 6.68 4.90
C ASP A 19 2.84 6.01 5.43
N ALA A 20 2.75 4.69 5.30
CA ALA A 20 1.65 3.89 5.83
C ALA A 20 2.17 2.79 6.76
N ILE A 21 1.57 2.69 7.94
CA ILE A 21 1.79 1.59 8.89
C ILE A 21 0.50 0.78 8.95
N VAL A 22 0.60 -0.51 8.62
CA VAL A 22 -0.53 -1.44 8.61
C VAL A 22 -0.29 -2.49 9.69
N VAL A 23 -1.26 -2.63 10.60
CA VAL A 23 -1.21 -3.62 11.70
C VAL A 23 -2.36 -4.60 11.53
N LEU A 24 -2.04 -5.87 11.27
CA LEU A 24 -3.02 -6.92 10.99
C LEU A 24 -2.60 -8.23 11.64
N GLY A 25 -3.47 -8.83 12.47
CA GLY A 25 -3.27 -10.16 13.03
C GLY A 25 -1.96 -10.34 13.82
N GLY A 26 -1.43 -9.26 14.43
CA GLY A 26 -0.14 -9.27 15.14
C GLY A 26 1.09 -9.03 14.28
N THR A 27 0.93 -8.85 12.96
CA THR A 27 2.00 -8.45 12.05
C THR A 27 1.91 -6.95 11.75
N THR A 28 3.06 -6.30 11.58
CA THR A 28 3.15 -4.88 11.19
C THR A 28 3.89 -4.74 9.86
N TRP A 29 3.33 -3.98 8.94
CA TRP A 29 3.96 -3.60 7.67
C TRP A 29 4.16 -2.09 7.62
N MET A 30 5.27 -1.67 7.04
CA MET A 30 5.56 -0.26 6.77
C MET A 30 5.78 -0.09 5.28
N LEU A 31 5.04 0.84 4.68
CA LEU A 31 5.14 1.17 3.26
C LEU A 31 5.40 2.66 3.11
N VAL A 32 6.22 3.00 2.13
CA VAL A 32 6.53 4.38 1.75
C VAL A 32 6.28 4.51 0.25
N ALA A 33 5.63 5.60 -0.15
CA ALA A 33 5.47 6.00 -1.54
C ALA A 33 5.86 7.47 -1.71
N VAL A 34 6.65 7.74 -2.74
CA VAL A 34 7.06 9.09 -3.11
C VAL A 34 6.52 9.38 -4.50
N ALA A 35 5.67 10.38 -4.63
CA ALA A 35 5.06 10.79 -5.90
C ALA A 35 5.04 12.31 -6.04
N MET A 36 4.70 12.81 -7.23
CA MET A 36 4.57 14.26 -7.48
C MET A 36 3.39 14.88 -6.71
N ASP A 37 2.38 14.08 -6.39
CA ASP A 37 1.22 14.51 -5.63
C ASP A 37 0.83 13.48 -4.58
N ILE A 38 0.22 13.97 -3.49
CA ILE A 38 -0.22 13.14 -2.36
C ILE A 38 -1.28 12.12 -2.79
N GLY A 39 -2.13 12.46 -3.76
CA GLY A 39 -3.19 11.59 -4.27
C GLY A 39 -2.61 10.33 -4.90
N THR A 40 -1.68 10.49 -5.82
CA THR A 40 -0.96 9.39 -6.47
C THR A 40 -0.20 8.53 -5.47
N ALA A 41 0.54 9.14 -4.52
CA ALA A 41 1.23 8.38 -3.48
C ALA A 41 0.27 7.56 -2.60
N THR A 42 -0.91 8.12 -2.28
CA THR A 42 -1.93 7.45 -1.47
C THR A 42 -2.58 6.29 -2.23
N ILE A 43 -2.90 6.48 -3.51
CA ILE A 43 -3.47 5.43 -4.37
C ILE A 43 -2.47 4.28 -4.53
N ASP A 44 -1.18 4.58 -4.79
CA ASP A 44 -0.13 3.56 -4.90
C ASP A 44 -0.04 2.70 -3.63
N LEU A 45 -0.02 3.33 -2.45
CA LEU A 45 0.00 2.60 -1.18
C LEU A 45 -1.25 1.75 -0.97
N SER A 46 -2.42 2.28 -1.31
CA SER A 46 -3.69 1.54 -1.20
C SER A 46 -3.71 0.30 -2.09
N ASP A 47 -3.22 0.41 -3.33
CA ASP A 47 -3.14 -0.69 -4.28
C ASP A 47 -2.14 -1.76 -3.81
N ARG A 48 -0.98 -1.34 -3.30
CA ARG A 48 0.03 -2.23 -2.71
C ARG A 48 -0.51 -2.98 -1.50
N ILE A 49 -1.18 -2.30 -0.57
CA ILE A 49 -1.83 -2.94 0.59
C ILE A 49 -2.89 -3.94 0.13
N SER A 50 -3.72 -3.56 -0.83
CA SER A 50 -4.77 -4.43 -1.38
C SER A 50 -4.18 -5.67 -2.07
N HIS A 51 -3.06 -5.52 -2.77
CA HIS A 51 -2.34 -6.62 -3.40
C HIS A 51 -1.79 -7.61 -2.36
N GLU A 52 -1.11 -7.11 -1.32
CA GLU A 52 -0.56 -7.93 -0.24
C GLU A 52 -1.66 -8.68 0.52
N LEU A 53 -2.79 -8.02 0.79
CA LEU A 53 -3.94 -8.66 1.43
C LEU A 53 -4.53 -9.79 0.57
N LYS A 54 -4.69 -9.56 -0.74
CA LYS A 54 -5.18 -10.58 -1.67
C LYS A 54 -4.19 -11.73 -1.82
N TYR A 55 -2.89 -11.45 -1.91
CA TYR A 55 -1.86 -12.47 -1.98
C TYR A 55 -1.87 -13.35 -0.73
N ASN A 56 -1.91 -12.73 0.46
CA ASN A 56 -2.00 -13.48 1.71
C ASN A 56 -3.28 -14.32 1.78
N ALA A 57 -4.43 -13.80 1.37
CA ALA A 57 -5.67 -14.58 1.30
C ALA A 57 -5.54 -15.82 0.38
N VAL A 58 -4.96 -15.65 -0.81
CA VAL A 58 -4.71 -16.77 -1.74
C VAL A 58 -3.73 -17.79 -1.15
N VAL A 59 -2.67 -17.34 -0.48
CA VAL A 59 -1.71 -18.23 0.19
C VAL A 59 -2.39 -19.01 1.31
N TYR A 60 -3.23 -18.36 2.12
CA TYR A 60 -4.01 -19.04 3.14
C TYR A 60 -4.97 -20.07 2.54
N ASP A 61 -5.71 -19.72 1.48
CA ASP A 61 -6.61 -20.67 0.79
C ASP A 61 -5.85 -21.89 0.24
N ILE A 62 -4.65 -21.70 -0.32
CA ILE A 62 -3.78 -22.80 -0.76
C ILE A 62 -3.31 -23.64 0.43
N LEU A 63 -2.84 -23.01 1.51
CA LEU A 63 -2.37 -23.72 2.70
C LEU A 63 -3.50 -24.51 3.38
N GLU A 64 -4.73 -23.99 3.40
CA GLU A 64 -5.90 -24.71 3.90
C GLU A 64 -6.36 -25.81 2.94
N GLY A 65 -6.26 -25.61 1.62
CA GLY A 65 -6.60 -26.60 0.60
C GLY A 65 -5.60 -27.76 0.48
N TYR A 66 -4.33 -27.54 0.83
CA TYR A 66 -3.24 -28.52 0.72
C TYR A 66 -2.61 -28.95 2.06
N GLY A 67 -3.01 -28.34 3.18
CA GLY A 67 -2.51 -28.69 4.52
C GLY A 67 -3.00 -30.06 5.02
N PRO A 68 -2.38 -30.60 6.09
CA PRO A 68 -2.73 -31.91 6.64
C PRO A 68 -4.18 -32.02 7.17
N ASN A 69 -4.86 -30.89 7.39
CA ASN A 69 -6.28 -30.81 7.75
C ASN A 69 -7.17 -30.38 6.58
N SER A 70 -6.67 -30.37 5.34
CA SER A 70 -7.51 -30.04 4.20
C SER A 70 -8.60 -31.10 4.07
N ASN A 71 -9.85 -30.67 4.19
CA ASN A 71 -11.00 -31.48 3.84
C ASN A 71 -10.90 -31.72 2.33
N LYS A 72 -10.17 -32.77 1.95
CA LYS A 72 -10.24 -33.37 0.62
C LYS A 72 -11.64 -33.96 0.49
N VAL A 73 -12.60 -33.08 0.17
CA VAL A 73 -13.92 -33.49 -0.30
C VAL A 73 -13.65 -34.38 -1.52
N ARG A 74 -13.97 -35.64 -1.33
CA ARG A 74 -13.87 -36.71 -2.32
C ARG A 74 -14.92 -36.50 -3.42
#